data_AF-A0A358KG52-F1
#
_entry.id   AF-A0A358KG52-F1
#
_cell.length_a   1.000
_cell.length_b   1.000
_cell.length_c   1.000
_cell.angle_alpha   90.00
_cell.angle_beta   90.00
_cell.angle_gamma   90.00
#
_symmetry.space_group_name_H-M   'P 1'
#
loop_
_entity.id
_entity.type
_entity.pdbx_description
1 polymer ?
#
loop_
_entity_poly.entity_id
_entity_poly.type
_entity_poly.pdbx_seq_one_letter_code
_entity_poly.pdbx_strand_id
1 'polypeptide(L)' 'RMLKKNGIVHSVLNAKYHEQEAEIVARAGQKGAVTIATNMAGRGTDIKLSEGVEGLGGLHVIGT' A
#
# COMPACT_ATOMS: atom_id res chain seq x y z
N ARG A 1 -12.83 6.79 4.35
CA ARG A 1 -13.73 6.72 5.54
C ARG A 1 -14.23 5.30 5.84
N MET A 2 -14.53 4.46 4.84
CA MET A 2 -15.04 3.09 5.07
C MET A 2 -14.06 2.18 5.84
N LEU A 3 -12.79 2.09 5.41
CA LEU A 3 -11.79 1.25 6.07
C LEU A 3 -11.59 1.59 7.56
N LYS A 4 -11.53 2.90 7.89
CA LYS A 4 -11.44 3.37 9.28
C LYS A 4 -12.65 2.93 10.13
N LYS A 5 -13.87 2.96 9.56
CA LYS A 5 -15.08 2.51 10.25
C LYS A 5 -15.08 1.00 10.53
N ASN A 6 -14.46 0.22 9.65
CA ASN A 6 -14.31 -1.23 9.80
C ASN A 6 -13.08 -1.64 10.64
N GLY A 7 -12.38 -0.68 11.27
CA GLY A 7 -11.19 -0.96 12.08
C GLY A 7 -9.97 -1.42 11.26
N ILE A 8 -9.98 -1.22 9.94
CA ILE A 8 -8.88 -1.64 9.07
C ILE A 8 -7.81 -0.54 9.09
N VAL A 9 -6.63 -0.87 9.59
CA VAL A 9 -5.45 0.01 9.55
C VAL A 9 -4.98 0.14 8.10
N HIS A 10 -4.81 1.37 7.63
CA HIS A 10 -4.42 1.65 6.25
C HIS A 10 -3.66 2.97 6.16
N SER A 11 -2.83 3.09 5.12
CA SER A 11 -2.16 4.34 4.74
C SER A 11 -2.81 4.95 3.50
N VAL A 12 -2.84 6.29 3.42
CA VAL A 12 -3.40 7.02 2.28
C VAL A 12 -2.35 7.94 1.70
N LEU A 13 -2.09 7.79 0.40
CA LEU A 13 -1.11 8.56 -0.36
C LEU A 13 -1.85 9.51 -1.31
N ASN A 14 -1.40 10.75 -1.35
CA ASN A 14 -2.12 11.83 -2.05
C ASN A 14 -1.23 12.56 -3.07
N ALA A 15 -0.08 11.99 -3.44
CA ALA A 15 0.91 12.57 -4.35
C ALA A 15 1.47 13.92 -3.87
N LYS A 16 1.56 14.13 -2.55
CA LYS A 16 2.00 15.41 -1.96
C LYS A 16 3.44 15.38 -1.45
N TYR A 17 3.87 14.24 -0.92
CA TYR A 17 5.17 14.08 -0.25
C TYR A 17 5.89 12.86 -0.81
N HIS A 18 6.53 13.00 -1.96
CA HIS A 18 7.04 11.86 -2.73
C HIS A 18 7.97 10.94 -1.94
N GLU A 19 8.88 11.48 -1.14
CA GLU A 19 9.84 10.68 -0.36
C GLU A 19 9.16 9.87 0.73
N GLN A 20 8.31 10.51 1.55
CA GLN A 20 7.53 9.82 2.58
C GLN A 20 6.55 8.80 1.99
N GLU A 21 5.93 9.15 0.86
CA GLU A 21 5.02 8.24 0.17
C GLU A 21 5.78 7.03 -0.39
N ALA A 22 6.99 7.21 -0.91
CA ALA A 22 7.85 6.10 -1.32
C ALA A 22 8.16 5.15 -0.16
N GLU A 23 8.50 5.67 1.03
CA GLU A 23 8.72 4.82 2.21
C GLU A 23 7.49 4.01 2.64
N ILE A 24 6.29 4.57 2.45
CA ILE A 24 5.04 3.86 2.73
C ILE A 24 4.78 2.80 1.66
N VAL A 25 5.00 3.13 0.38
CA VAL A 25 4.78 2.23 -0.77
C VAL A 25 5.73 1.05 -0.73
N ALA A 26 7.00 1.28 -0.40
CA ALA A 26 8.01 0.23 -0.26
C ALA A 26 7.61 -0.83 0.79
N ARG A 27 6.74 -0.48 1.75
CA ARG A 27 6.22 -1.39 2.77
C ARG A 27 4.86 -2.01 2.43
N ALA A 28 4.26 -1.67 1.28
CA ALA A 28 2.95 -2.16 0.89
C ALA A 28 2.90 -3.68 0.63
N GLY A 29 4.05 -4.33 0.41
CA GLY A 29 4.16 -5.78 0.23
C GLY A 29 4.23 -6.58 1.54
N GLN A 30 4.12 -5.92 2.70
CA GLN A 30 4.10 -6.60 3.99
C GLN A 30 2.75 -7.26 4.27
N LYS A 31 2.77 -8.39 4.99
CA LYS A 31 1.55 -9.10 5.40
C LYS A 31 0.61 -8.16 6.18
N GLY A 32 -0.62 -8.02 5.68
CA GLY A 32 -1.67 -7.19 6.31
C GLY A 32 -1.55 -5.69 6.01
N ALA A 33 -0.60 -5.27 5.18
CA ALA A 33 -0.52 -3.89 4.73
C ALA A 33 -1.70 -3.53 3.83
N VAL A 34 -2.29 -2.36 4.05
CA VAL A 34 -3.34 -1.79 3.22
C VAL A 34 -2.95 -0.36 2.87
N THR A 35 -2.71 -0.10 1.59
CA THR A 35 -2.28 1.22 1.10
C THR A 35 -3.24 1.69 0.02
N ILE A 36 -3.76 2.91 0.18
CA ILE A 36 -4.61 3.59 -0.80
C ILE A 36 -3.75 4.63 -1.52
N ALA A 37 -3.55 4.46 -2.83
CA ALA A 37 -2.78 5.39 -3.64
C ALA A 37 -3.69 6.20 -4.56
N THR A 38 -3.76 7.51 -4.37
CA THR A 38 -4.49 8.41 -5.26
C THR A 38 -3.65 8.70 -6.51
N ASN A 39 -4.19 8.52 -7.70
CA ASN A 39 -3.54 8.87 -8.99
C ASN A 39 -2.09 8.36 -9.11
N MET A 40 -1.84 7.09 -8.77
CA MET A 40 -0.50 6.47 -8.81
C MET A 40 0.54 7.14 -7.89
N ALA A 41 0.11 7.73 -6.76
CA ALA A 41 1.01 8.18 -5.70
C ALA A 41 1.96 7.04 -5.28
N GLY A 42 3.26 7.34 -5.21
CA GLY A 42 4.30 6.31 -5.02
C GLY A 42 4.92 5.73 -6.28
N ARG A 43 4.52 6.20 -7.48
CA ARG A 43 5.09 5.77 -8.76
C ARG A 43 6.62 5.77 -8.74
N GLY A 44 7.21 4.69 -9.26
CA GLY A 44 8.66 4.51 -9.34
C GLY A 44 9.27 3.84 -8.10
N THR A 45 8.49 3.59 -7.06
CA THR A 45 8.91 2.80 -5.90
C THR A 45 8.55 1.34 -6.11
N ASP A 46 9.52 0.44 -5.95
CA ASP A 46 9.31 -1.00 -6.03
C ASP A 46 8.60 -1.54 -4.77
N ILE A 47 7.69 -2.50 -4.95
CA ILE A 47 6.95 -3.13 -3.84
C ILE A 47 7.39 -4.59 -3.74
N LYS A 48 8.30 -4.85 -2.80
CA LYS A 48 8.76 -6.22 -2.52
C LYS A 48 7.84 -6.92 -1.54
N LEU A 49 7.52 -8.16 -1.83
CA LEU A 49 6.74 -9.00 -0.95
C LEU A 49 7.58 -9.43 0.25
N SER A 50 7.03 -9.34 1.45
CA SER A 50 7.68 -9.91 2.64
C SER A 50 7.55 -11.43 2.67
N GLU A 51 8.37 -12.08 3.48
CA GLU A 51 8.33 -13.54 3.68
C GLU A 51 6.90 -14.04 3.98
N GLY A 52 6.51 -15.14 3.33
CA GLY A 52 5.20 -15.76 3.49
C GLY A 52 4.04 -15.08 2.74
N VAL A 53 4.22 -13.89 2.15
CA VAL A 53 3.15 -13.22 1.37
C VAL A 53 2.96 -13.87 0.00
N GLU A 54 4.03 -14.36 -0.61
CA GLU A 54 3.95 -15.12 -1.87
C GLU A 54 3.02 -16.34 -1.74
N GLY A 55 3.10 -17.07 -0.63
CA GLY A 55 2.21 -18.21 -0.35
C GLY A 55 0.74 -17.85 -0.13
N LEU A 56 0.42 -16.55 0.07
CA LEU A 56 -0.94 -16.04 0.20
C LEU A 56 -1.52 -15.53 -1.13
N GLY A 57 -0.76 -15.64 -2.23
CA GLY A 57 -1.15 -15.13 -3.56
C GLY A 57 -0.55 -13.77 -3.91
N GLY A 58 0.37 -13.23 -3.09
CA GLY A 58 1.10 -12.01 -3.39
C GLY A 58 0.31 -10.71 -3.14
N LEU A 59 0.73 -9.63 -3.81
CA LEU A 59 0.09 -8.33 -3.71
C LEU A 59 -1.20 -8.31 -4.54
N HIS A 60 -2.31 -7.95 -3.91
CA HIS A 60 -3.59 -7.77 -4.61
C HIS A 60 -3.86 -6.28 -4.85
N VAL A 61 -4.16 -5.92 -6.11
CA VAL A 61 -4.41 -4.53 -6.52
C VAL A 61 -5.88 -4.37 -6.91
N ILE A 62 -6.54 -3.36 -6.33
CA ILE A 62 -7.94 -3.01 -6.63
C ILE A 62 -7.96 -1.61 -7.24
N GLY A 63 -8.47 -1.50 -8.46
CA GLY A 63 -8.78 -0.22 -9.10
C GLY A 63 -10.20 0.22 -8.76
N THR A 64 -10.36 1.49 -8.36
CA THR A 64 -11.66 2.10 -8.00
C THR A 64 -11.91 3.34 -8.83
#